data_AF-A0A949MLT1-F1
#
_entry.id   AF-A0A949MLT1-F1
#
_cell.length_a   1.000
_cell.length_b   1.000
_cell.length_c   1.000
_cell.angle_alpha   90.00
_cell.angle_beta   90.00
_cell.angle_gamma   90.00
#
_symmetry.space_group_name_H-M   'P 1'
#
loop_
_entity.id
_entity.type
_entity.pdbx_description
1 polymer ?
#
loop_
_entity_poly.entity_id
_entity_poly.type
_entity_poly.pdbx_seq_one_letter_code
_entity_poly.pdbx_strand_id
1 'polypeptide(L)'
;MHNKMPLATPRANRSTHTIKAGESLASIALRHYGDARFARLITTINKGDIPTRTDGFSDFAFVQPGQRIALPTYEEANIFCRHFFTQKSQANFDLSHYARPAMPSDSIPMDILPSQGSRTPSNMLLPLVQSLPKAVASDQKADDMHSASANQFDCQYLARRGSGEEARLEAAQQAEKIAAFEKQNGPERVFDMTPPTVSVARLQSQSAPSPQGQVLPDGPEVVVLSHYCRMIKFEVEGGQSDTVIKLQVLEETRWQTITAYIITEETSRRLAHYADKNNRAVDINLPREVAKELSMSDLKRNWQQYVQVYMNAQAKLTNFAVPQDKAALPAY
;
A
#
# COMPACT_ATOMS: atom_id res chain seq x y z
N MET A 1 31.25 22.85 36.72
CA MET A 1 30.68 23.85 35.77
C MET A 1 30.33 23.11 34.49
N HIS A 2 29.05 22.79 34.29
CA HIS A 2 28.59 22.04 33.12
C HIS A 2 28.44 23.00 31.93
N ASN A 3 29.33 22.86 30.94
CA ASN A 3 29.23 23.57 29.66
C ASN A 3 27.94 23.13 28.95
N LYS A 4 26.90 23.97 29.02
CA LYS A 4 25.79 23.93 28.08
C LYS A 4 26.36 24.29 26.70
N MET A 5 26.59 23.30 25.86
CA MET A 5 26.78 23.54 24.43
C MET A 5 25.44 23.99 23.83
N PRO A 6 25.34 25.21 23.26
CA PRO A 6 24.18 25.59 22.48
C PRO A 6 24.28 24.92 21.10
N LEU A 7 23.57 23.79 20.93
CA LEU A 7 23.44 23.11 19.63
C LEU A 7 22.35 23.78 18.77
N ALA A 8 22.44 25.11 18.61
CA ALA A 8 21.64 25.82 17.62
C ALA A 8 22.53 26.00 16.38
N THR A 9 22.72 24.91 15.63
CA THR A 9 23.32 24.98 14.30
C THR A 9 22.49 25.97 13.48
N PRO A 10 23.08 27.00 12.85
CA PRO A 10 22.34 27.90 11.99
C PRO A 10 21.57 27.07 10.98
N ARG A 11 20.25 27.26 10.90
CA ARG A 11 19.42 26.68 9.83
C ARG A 11 19.97 27.25 8.53
N ALA A 12 20.92 26.53 7.93
CA ALA A 12 21.34 26.76 6.56
C ALA A 12 20.07 26.92 5.71
N ASN A 13 20.05 27.91 4.82
CA ASN A 13 18.93 28.21 3.94
C ASN A 13 18.54 26.95 3.16
N ARG A 14 17.64 26.16 3.73
CA ARG A 14 17.24 24.86 3.22
C ARG A 14 16.12 25.09 2.23
N SER A 15 16.24 24.52 1.03
CA SER A 15 15.17 24.59 0.04
C SER A 15 13.91 23.90 0.56
N THR A 16 12.75 24.53 0.38
CA THR A 16 11.45 23.93 0.72
C THR A 16 10.71 23.56 -0.54
N HIS A 17 10.14 22.35 -0.59
CA HIS A 17 9.30 21.88 -1.68
C HIS A 17 7.85 21.79 -1.22
N THR A 18 6.92 22.25 -2.06
CA THR A 18 5.48 22.08 -1.85
C THR A 18 5.00 20.86 -2.62
N ILE A 19 4.48 19.86 -1.90
CA ILE A 19 4.03 18.59 -2.47
C ILE A 19 2.81 18.82 -3.36
N LYS A 20 2.84 18.32 -4.61
CA LYS A 20 1.69 18.35 -5.52
C LYS A 20 0.85 17.07 -5.37
N ALA A 21 -0.43 17.14 -5.77
CA ALA A 21 -1.28 15.95 -5.83
C ALA A 21 -0.66 14.89 -6.77
N GLY A 22 -0.67 13.64 -6.32
CA GLY A 22 -0.04 12.51 -7.02
C GLY A 22 1.45 12.33 -6.73
N GLU A 23 2.13 13.28 -6.08
CA GLU A 23 3.54 13.12 -5.73
C GLU A 23 3.72 12.26 -4.48
N SER A 24 4.74 11.41 -4.49
CA SER A 24 5.22 10.65 -3.34
C SER A 24 6.62 11.10 -2.94
N LEU A 25 7.05 10.80 -1.71
CA LEU A 25 8.42 11.13 -1.26
C LEU A 25 9.48 10.46 -2.13
N ALA A 26 9.24 9.23 -2.58
CA ALA A 26 10.11 8.54 -3.53
C ALA A 26 10.21 9.28 -4.87
N SER A 27 9.09 9.78 -5.40
CA SER A 27 9.08 10.54 -6.66
C SER A 27 9.79 11.89 -6.56
N ILE A 28 9.67 12.56 -5.40
CA ILE A 28 10.36 13.83 -5.12
C ILE A 28 11.86 13.58 -5.00
N ALA A 29 12.25 12.54 -4.26
CA ALA A 29 13.64 12.12 -4.13
C ALA A 29 14.29 11.81 -5.49
N LEU A 30 13.57 11.04 -6.33
CA LEU A 30 14.03 10.71 -7.67
C LEU A 30 14.20 11.96 -8.55
N ARG A 31 13.27 12.91 -8.48
CA ARG A 31 13.33 14.15 -9.28
C ARG A 31 14.49 15.07 -8.87
N HIS A 32 14.71 15.24 -7.57
CA HIS A 32 15.69 16.21 -7.06
C HIS A 32 17.10 15.63 -6.94
N TYR A 33 17.25 14.33 -6.66
CA TYR A 33 18.53 13.69 -6.36
C TYR A 33 18.88 12.53 -7.30
N GLY A 34 17.97 12.15 -8.21
CA GLY A 34 18.19 11.04 -9.14
C GLY A 34 18.03 9.65 -8.52
N ASP A 35 17.67 9.53 -7.24
CA ASP A 35 17.52 8.24 -6.55
C ASP A 35 16.40 8.31 -5.48
N ALA A 36 15.48 7.34 -5.51
CA ALA A 36 14.36 7.25 -4.57
C ALA A 36 14.80 7.01 -3.11
N ARG A 37 16.00 6.47 -2.88
CA ARG A 37 16.54 6.18 -1.53
C ARG A 37 16.72 7.42 -0.67
N PHE A 38 16.84 8.60 -1.29
CA PHE A 38 16.85 9.87 -0.57
C PHE A 38 15.54 10.18 0.16
N ALA A 39 14.44 9.48 -0.15
CA ALA A 39 13.19 9.62 0.60
C ALA A 39 13.39 9.38 2.11
N ARG A 40 14.26 8.44 2.50
CA ARG A 40 14.59 8.19 3.91
C ARG A 40 15.23 9.40 4.59
N LEU A 41 16.13 10.09 3.89
CA LEU A 41 16.76 11.31 4.42
C LEU A 41 15.75 12.44 4.51
N ILE A 42 14.90 12.63 3.48
CA ILE A 42 13.82 13.61 3.49
C ILE A 42 12.89 13.37 4.70
N THR A 43 12.46 12.14 4.95
CA THR A 43 11.64 11.81 6.13
C THR A 43 12.36 12.08 7.43
N THR A 44 13.67 11.79 7.51
CA THR A 44 14.45 12.03 8.73
C THR A 44 14.54 13.53 9.05
N ILE A 45 14.74 14.36 8.03
CA ILE A 45 14.80 15.82 8.16
C ILE A 45 13.44 16.40 8.59
N ASN A 46 12.34 15.82 8.11
CA ASN A 46 10.97 16.30 8.34
C ASN A 46 10.20 15.42 9.33
N LYS A 47 10.88 14.77 10.29
CA LYS A 47 10.26 13.77 11.18
C LYS A 47 9.10 14.34 12.03
N GLY A 48 9.05 15.66 12.24
CA GLY A 48 7.94 16.33 12.93
C GLY A 48 6.74 16.63 12.03
N ASP A 49 6.95 16.74 10.72
CA ASP A 49 5.92 17.17 9.76
C ASP A 49 5.34 16.00 8.96
N ILE A 50 6.10 14.92 8.79
CA ILE A 50 5.70 13.73 8.03
C ILE A 50 5.37 12.61 9.01
N PRO A 51 4.09 12.40 9.37
CA PRO A 51 3.70 11.30 10.24
C PRO A 51 3.83 9.96 9.51
N THR A 52 4.27 8.94 10.24
CA THR A 52 4.16 7.55 9.79
C THR A 52 2.77 7.04 10.15
N ARG A 53 2.06 6.46 9.17
CA ARG A 53 0.77 5.78 9.37
C ARG A 53 0.90 4.32 8.98
N THR A 54 0.00 3.50 9.52
CA THR A 54 -0.02 2.05 9.26
C THR A 54 -1.35 1.70 8.58
N ASP A 55 -1.31 1.14 7.35
CA ASP A 55 -2.51 0.66 6.61
C ASP A 55 -2.78 -0.83 6.90
N GLY A 56 -2.41 -1.30 8.09
CA GLY A 56 -2.51 -2.70 8.51
C GLY A 56 -1.41 -3.66 8.03
N PHE A 57 -0.69 -3.39 6.93
CA PHE A 57 0.41 -4.25 6.43
C PHE A 57 1.76 -3.58 6.49
N SER A 58 1.76 -2.30 6.14
CA SER A 58 2.96 -1.53 5.94
C SER A 58 2.78 -0.20 6.63
N ASP A 59 3.81 0.17 7.37
CA ASP A 59 4.01 1.55 7.72
C ASP A 59 4.34 2.32 6.44
N PHE A 60 3.84 3.53 6.33
CA PHE A 60 4.16 4.42 5.22
C PHE A 60 4.24 5.85 5.71
N ALA A 61 5.06 6.64 5.03
CA ALA A 61 5.15 8.07 5.26
C ALA A 61 3.92 8.76 4.63
N PHE A 62 3.10 9.39 5.46
CA PHE A 62 1.90 10.08 5.00
C PHE A 62 2.23 11.53 4.65
N VAL A 63 1.93 11.91 3.41
CA VAL A 63 2.11 13.26 2.88
C VAL A 63 0.83 13.75 2.22
N GLN A 64 0.57 15.06 2.31
CA GLN A 64 -0.63 15.70 1.77
C GLN A 64 -0.29 16.65 0.61
N PRO A 65 -1.19 16.79 -0.38
CA PRO A 65 -1.07 17.85 -1.37
C PRO A 65 -1.08 19.23 -0.69
N GLY A 66 -0.18 20.11 -1.11
CA GLY A 66 0.02 21.45 -0.54
C GLY A 66 0.94 21.49 0.68
N GLN A 67 1.32 20.33 1.24
CA GLN A 67 2.26 20.26 2.37
C GLN A 67 3.65 20.76 1.95
N ARG A 68 4.27 21.59 2.80
CA ARG A 68 5.64 22.08 2.59
C ARG A 68 6.62 21.22 3.37
N ILE A 69 7.62 20.67 2.69
CA ILE A 69 8.67 19.87 3.29
C ILE A 69 10.04 20.47 2.98
N ALA A 70 10.99 20.30 3.89
CA ALA A 70 12.36 20.75 3.71
C ALA A 70 13.20 19.68 3.00
N LEU A 71 13.91 20.07 1.95
CA LEU A 71 14.75 19.15 1.17
C LEU A 71 16.19 19.12 1.72
N PRO A 72 16.87 17.95 1.71
CA PRO A 72 18.28 17.85 2.06
C PRO A 72 19.17 18.85 1.31
N THR A 73 20.13 19.45 2.00
CA THR A 73 21.16 20.25 1.35
C THR A 73 22.11 19.35 0.54
N TYR A 74 22.88 19.96 -0.36
CA TYR A 74 23.87 19.23 -1.16
C TYR A 74 24.89 18.45 -0.29
N GLU A 75 25.35 19.07 0.80
CA GLU A 75 26.30 18.45 1.72
C GLU A 75 25.68 17.27 2.47
N GLU A 76 24.46 17.43 2.98
CA GLU A 76 23.71 16.35 3.65
C GLU A 76 23.49 15.16 2.71
N ALA A 77 23.11 15.44 1.46
CA ALA A 77 22.90 14.42 0.45
C ALA A 77 24.20 13.64 0.14
N ASN A 78 25.33 14.33 -0.01
CA ASN A 78 26.63 13.70 -0.27
C ASN A 78 27.10 12.85 0.92
N ILE A 79 26.97 13.36 2.15
CA ILE A 79 27.26 12.60 3.37
C ILE A 79 26.38 11.34 3.41
N PHE A 80 25.09 11.49 3.12
CA PHE A 80 24.16 10.37 3.11
C PHE A 80 24.52 9.30 2.08
N CYS A 81 24.90 9.69 0.86
CA CYS A 81 25.38 8.75 -0.15
C CYS A 81 26.59 7.96 0.36
N ARG A 82 27.60 8.63 0.90
CA ARG A 82 28.84 7.96 1.35
C ARG A 82 28.60 6.93 2.45
N HIS A 83 27.66 7.17 3.35
CA HIS A 83 27.41 6.29 4.49
C HIS A 83 26.32 5.25 4.24
N PHE A 84 25.30 5.57 3.44
CA PHE A 84 24.09 4.75 3.34
C PHE A 84 23.88 4.11 1.99
N PHE A 85 24.62 4.46 0.93
CA PHE A 85 24.45 3.85 -0.40
C PHE A 85 25.40 2.66 -0.58
N THR A 86 25.21 1.60 0.22
CA THR A 86 25.89 0.32 0.06
C THR A 86 25.04 -0.66 -0.76
N GLN A 87 25.62 -1.71 -1.35
CA GLN A 87 24.83 -2.74 -2.05
C GLN A 87 23.78 -3.38 -1.13
N LYS A 88 24.12 -3.61 0.14
CA LYS A 88 23.19 -4.13 1.14
C LYS A 88 22.01 -3.19 1.38
N SER A 89 22.21 -1.87 1.38
CA SER A 89 21.10 -0.93 1.57
C SER A 89 20.18 -0.87 0.36
N GLN A 90 20.71 -1.11 -0.84
CA GLN A 90 19.90 -1.19 -2.06
C GLN A 90 18.90 -2.36 -1.99
N ALA A 91 19.32 -3.52 -1.50
CA ALA A 91 18.44 -4.69 -1.35
C ALA A 91 17.38 -4.52 -0.23
N ASN A 92 17.68 -3.73 0.80
CA ASN A 92 16.80 -3.53 1.96
C ASN A 92 15.97 -2.24 1.90
N PHE A 93 16.02 -1.50 0.79
CA PHE A 93 15.25 -0.28 0.65
C PHE A 93 13.79 -0.61 0.35
N ASP A 94 12.92 -0.37 1.34
CA ASP A 94 11.48 -0.50 1.17
C ASP A 94 10.92 0.71 0.42
N LEU A 95 10.78 0.57 -0.90
CA LEU A 95 10.19 1.60 -1.75
C LEU A 95 8.71 1.86 -1.39
N SER A 96 7.98 0.84 -0.93
CA SER A 96 6.54 0.94 -0.68
C SER A 96 6.22 1.95 0.43
N HIS A 97 7.05 2.00 1.47
CA HIS A 97 6.93 2.94 2.58
C HIS A 97 6.93 4.42 2.13
N TYR A 98 7.62 4.74 1.03
CA TYR A 98 7.79 6.11 0.54
C TYR A 98 7.06 6.39 -0.78
N ALA A 99 6.42 5.38 -1.38
CA ALA A 99 5.83 5.46 -2.71
C ALA A 99 4.36 5.90 -2.72
N ARG A 100 3.69 5.99 -1.56
CA ARG A 100 2.28 6.43 -1.51
C ARG A 100 2.12 7.85 -2.08
N PRO A 101 1.30 8.06 -3.12
CA PRO A 101 1.06 9.38 -3.67
C PRO A 101 0.20 10.22 -2.72
N ALA A 102 0.45 11.53 -2.71
CA ALA A 102 -0.36 12.51 -2.02
C ALA A 102 -1.73 12.60 -2.71
N MET A 103 -2.78 12.08 -2.08
CA MET A 103 -4.11 12.04 -2.69
C MET A 103 -4.90 13.32 -2.38
N PRO A 104 -5.72 13.84 -3.31
CA PRO A 104 -6.57 15.01 -3.02
C PRO A 104 -7.50 14.82 -1.83
N SER A 105 -7.93 13.58 -1.56
CA SER A 105 -8.75 13.22 -0.40
C SER A 105 -8.01 13.37 0.94
N ASP A 106 -6.68 13.35 0.93
CA ASP A 106 -5.88 13.47 2.16
C ASP A 106 -5.91 14.89 2.73
N SER A 107 -6.27 15.90 1.92
CA SER A 107 -6.38 17.31 2.30
C SER A 107 -7.65 17.65 3.08
N ILE A 108 -8.59 16.71 3.24
CA ILE A 108 -9.86 16.96 3.92
C ILE A 108 -9.58 17.10 5.42
N PRO A 109 -9.84 18.26 6.05
CA PRO A 109 -9.69 18.42 7.49
C PRO A 109 -10.59 17.42 8.21
N MET A 110 -10.00 16.60 9.10
CA MET A 110 -10.75 15.61 9.89
C MET A 110 -11.82 16.27 10.77
N ASP A 111 -11.73 17.58 11.01
CA ASP A 111 -12.68 18.35 11.82
C ASP A 111 -14.09 18.47 11.20
N ILE A 112 -14.27 18.08 9.93
CA ILE A 112 -15.58 18.18 9.24
C ILE A 112 -16.28 16.82 9.15
N LEU A 113 -15.68 15.72 9.60
CA LEU A 113 -16.41 14.46 9.69
C LEU A 113 -17.38 14.54 10.88
N PRO A 114 -18.72 14.56 10.66
CA PRO A 114 -19.66 14.51 11.75
C PRO A 114 -19.39 13.21 12.51
N SER A 115 -18.95 13.35 13.77
CA SER A 115 -18.86 12.26 14.73
C SER A 115 -20.18 11.49 14.69
N GLN A 116 -20.19 10.34 14.00
CA GLN A 116 -21.35 9.49 13.97
C GLN A 116 -21.48 8.85 15.36
N GLY A 117 -22.28 9.50 16.20
CA GLY A 117 -23.16 8.82 17.14
C GLY A 117 -22.51 8.17 18.37
N SER A 118 -21.76 8.92 19.18
CA SER A 118 -21.83 8.66 20.63
C SER A 118 -23.08 9.38 21.17
N ARG A 119 -24.17 8.63 21.37
CA ARG A 119 -25.35 9.09 22.11
C ARG A 119 -24.91 9.45 23.55
N THR A 120 -24.69 10.74 23.81
CA THR A 120 -24.83 11.30 25.15
C THR A 120 -26.21 11.95 25.24
N PRO A 121 -26.98 11.72 26.32
CA PRO A 121 -28.26 12.38 26.49
C PRO A 121 -28.04 13.84 26.84
N SER A 122 -28.75 14.69 26.10
CA SER A 122 -29.28 16.00 26.49
C SER A 122 -28.59 16.72 27.64
N ASN A 123 -27.87 17.80 27.34
CA ASN A 123 -28.13 19.05 28.06
C ASN A 123 -27.51 20.29 27.39
N MET A 124 -28.34 21.34 27.38
CA MET A 124 -28.02 22.78 27.33
C MET A 124 -27.56 23.40 26.01
N LEU A 125 -28.57 23.94 25.31
CA LEU A 125 -28.63 25.31 24.76
C LEU A 125 -27.49 26.24 25.18
N LEU A 126 -26.88 26.94 24.22
CA LEU A 126 -26.55 28.39 24.27
C LEU A 126 -26.18 28.91 22.85
N PRO A 127 -26.29 30.22 22.58
CA PRO A 127 -26.66 30.75 21.27
C PRO A 127 -25.51 31.26 20.39
N LEU A 128 -25.84 31.23 19.10
CA LEU A 128 -25.43 32.08 17.99
C LEU A 128 -24.77 33.42 18.38
N VAL A 129 -23.49 33.60 18.01
CA VAL A 129 -22.91 34.93 17.74
C VAL A 129 -22.05 34.84 16.47
N GLN A 130 -22.50 35.56 15.45
CA GLN A 130 -21.79 35.86 14.21
C GLN A 130 -20.70 36.90 14.46
N SER A 131 -19.52 36.71 13.86
CA SER A 131 -18.68 37.83 13.42
C SER A 131 -17.68 37.40 12.34
N LEU A 132 -17.93 37.89 11.11
CA LEU A 132 -16.91 38.02 10.06
C LEU A 132 -15.86 39.08 10.47
N PRO A 133 -14.63 38.94 9.98
CA PRO A 133 -14.10 39.99 9.09
C PRO A 133 -13.41 39.39 7.86
N LYS A 134 -13.79 39.82 6.65
CA LYS A 134 -13.27 40.98 5.89
C LYS A 134 -11.96 40.66 5.14
N ALA A 135 -12.14 40.51 3.83
CA ALA A 135 -11.11 40.36 2.82
C ALA A 135 -10.10 41.52 2.87
N VAL A 136 -8.82 41.18 2.76
CA VAL A 136 -7.76 42.11 2.36
C VAL A 136 -7.17 41.56 1.08
N ALA A 137 -7.45 42.27 0.00
CA ALA A 137 -6.77 42.13 -1.28
C ALA A 137 -5.35 42.69 -1.14
N SER A 138 -4.37 41.97 -1.67
CA SER A 138 -3.07 42.52 -1.96
C SER A 138 -2.56 41.93 -3.27
N ASP A 139 -2.54 42.80 -4.27
CA ASP A 139 -1.72 42.75 -5.47
C ASP A 139 -0.30 42.31 -5.17
N GLN A 140 0.25 41.39 -5.96
CA GLN A 140 1.67 41.34 -6.27
C GLN A 140 1.92 40.60 -7.59
N LYS A 141 1.96 41.44 -8.63
CA LYS A 141 2.95 41.48 -9.71
C LYS A 141 3.72 40.20 -10.05
N ALA A 142 3.57 39.84 -11.32
CA ALA A 142 4.49 38.98 -12.07
C ALA A 142 5.92 39.52 -12.02
N ASP A 143 6.88 38.61 -11.82
CA ASP A 143 8.21 38.67 -12.39
C ASP A 143 8.53 37.29 -12.97
N ASP A 144 8.58 37.27 -14.30
CA ASP A 144 9.18 36.24 -15.13
C ASP A 144 10.71 36.19 -14.92
N MET A 145 11.33 35.12 -15.44
CA MET A 145 12.77 34.84 -15.54
C MET A 145 13.46 34.30 -14.28
N HIS A 146 13.77 32.99 -14.29
CA HIS A 146 15.16 32.52 -14.44
C HIS A 146 15.23 31.01 -14.76
N SER A 147 15.74 30.74 -15.97
CA SER A 147 16.60 29.61 -16.39
C SER A 147 16.64 28.36 -15.50
N ALA A 148 16.01 27.29 -15.99
CA ALA A 148 16.34 25.92 -15.63
C ALA A 148 17.75 25.57 -16.16
N SER A 149 18.77 25.71 -15.31
CA SER A 149 20.07 25.06 -15.52
C SER A 149 19.98 23.64 -14.96
N ALA A 150 20.12 22.66 -15.85
CA ALA A 150 20.14 21.25 -15.55
C ALA A 150 21.32 20.90 -14.63
N ASN A 151 21.08 20.79 -13.31
CA ASN A 151 21.97 20.06 -12.41
C ASN A 151 21.60 18.57 -12.49
N GLN A 152 22.00 17.95 -13.60
CA GLN A 152 21.92 16.51 -13.78
C GLN A 152 22.95 15.85 -12.85
N PHE A 153 22.45 15.30 -11.74
CA PHE A 153 23.27 14.60 -10.74
C PHE A 153 23.91 13.35 -11.37
N ASP A 154 25.23 13.33 -11.45
CA ASP A 154 26.01 12.16 -11.88
C ASP A 154 26.32 11.25 -10.68
N CYS A 155 25.29 10.65 -10.10
CA CYS A 155 25.44 9.60 -9.08
C CYS A 155 25.95 8.27 -9.68
N GLN A 156 26.16 8.18 -11.00
CA GLN A 156 26.75 7.00 -11.64
C GLN A 156 28.25 6.85 -11.35
N TYR A 157 28.92 7.90 -10.88
CA TYR A 157 30.38 7.89 -10.77
C TYR A 157 30.96 7.06 -9.60
N LEU A 158 30.17 6.75 -8.57
CA LEU A 158 30.66 5.96 -7.41
C LEU A 158 30.26 4.48 -7.42
N ALA A 159 29.37 4.04 -8.33
CA ALA A 159 29.03 2.63 -8.48
C ALA A 159 30.09 1.82 -9.24
N ARG A 160 31.01 2.47 -9.96
CA ARG A 160 32.05 1.81 -10.79
C ARG A 160 33.33 1.42 -10.03
N ARG A 161 33.47 1.73 -8.73
CA ARG A 161 34.73 1.52 -7.99
C ARG A 161 34.75 0.34 -7.01
N GLY A 162 33.68 -0.45 -6.93
CA GLY A 162 33.64 -1.69 -6.16
C GLY A 162 34.07 -2.89 -7.00
N SER A 163 35.31 -3.32 -6.83
CA SER A 163 35.97 -4.50 -7.38
C SER A 163 35.10 -5.77 -7.35
N GLY A 164 34.82 -6.32 -8.55
CA GLY A 164 34.03 -7.54 -8.75
C GLY A 164 34.69 -8.86 -8.29
N GLU A 165 35.89 -8.83 -7.70
CA GLU A 165 36.53 -10.03 -7.14
C GLU A 165 36.16 -10.29 -5.68
N GLU A 166 36.04 -9.25 -4.87
CA GLU A 166 35.79 -9.40 -3.42
C GLU A 166 34.36 -9.87 -3.14
N ALA A 167 33.38 -9.32 -3.88
CA ALA A 167 31.99 -9.75 -3.80
C ALA A 167 31.75 -11.18 -4.33
N ARG A 168 32.60 -11.67 -5.25
CA ARG A 168 32.53 -13.06 -5.75
C ARG A 168 33.05 -14.05 -4.73
N LEU A 169 34.10 -13.70 -3.99
CA LEU A 169 34.65 -14.52 -2.91
C LEU A 169 33.67 -14.61 -1.72
N GLU A 170 33.03 -13.50 -1.33
CA GLU A 170 32.01 -13.54 -0.26
C GLU A 170 30.76 -14.33 -0.68
N ALA A 171 30.27 -14.16 -1.92
CA ALA A 171 29.13 -14.92 -2.41
C ALA A 171 29.40 -16.44 -2.48
N ALA A 172 30.62 -16.84 -2.86
CA ALA A 172 31.02 -18.25 -2.88
C ALA A 172 31.11 -18.85 -1.47
N GLN A 173 31.69 -18.13 -0.51
CA GLN A 173 31.76 -18.58 0.89
C GLN A 173 30.37 -18.69 1.53
N GLN A 174 29.44 -17.81 1.15
CA GLN A 174 28.09 -17.82 1.68
C GLN A 174 27.23 -18.95 1.07
N ALA A 175 27.42 -19.27 -0.21
CA ALA A 175 26.81 -20.44 -0.84
C ALA A 175 27.28 -21.76 -0.21
N GLU A 176 28.56 -21.86 0.17
CA GLU A 176 29.10 -23.04 0.83
C GLU A 176 28.52 -23.23 2.25
N LYS A 177 28.32 -22.13 2.99
CA LYS A 177 27.65 -22.17 4.30
C LYS A 177 26.18 -22.59 4.20
N ILE A 178 25.46 -22.15 3.17
CA ILE A 178 24.06 -22.55 2.93
C ILE A 178 23.99 -24.05 2.59
N ALA A 179 24.87 -24.54 1.72
CA ALA A 179 24.95 -25.96 1.36
C ALA A 179 25.36 -26.86 2.55
N ALA A 180 26.19 -26.37 3.48
CA ALA A 180 26.55 -27.08 4.70
C ALA A 180 25.39 -27.15 5.71
N PHE A 181 24.58 -26.08 5.80
CA PHE A 181 23.42 -26.04 6.69
C PHE A 181 22.27 -26.96 6.22
N GLU A 182 22.09 -27.09 4.90
CA GLU A 182 21.07 -27.95 4.30
C GLU A 182 21.37 -29.46 4.46
N LYS A 183 22.64 -29.84 4.64
CA LYS A 183 23.05 -31.22 4.93
C LYS A 183 22.79 -31.67 6.37
N GLN A 184 22.56 -30.73 7.29
CA GLN A 184 22.45 -31.04 8.73
C GLN A 184 21.00 -31.16 9.21
N ASN A 185 20.03 -30.68 8.42
CA ASN A 185 18.60 -30.75 8.73
C ASN A 185 17.92 -31.68 7.73
N GLY A 186 17.67 -32.93 8.12
CA GLY A 186 16.85 -33.87 7.35
C GLY A 186 15.41 -33.36 7.18
N PRO A 187 14.64 -33.91 6.23
CA PRO A 187 13.33 -33.37 5.87
C PRO A 187 12.31 -33.61 6.99
N GLU A 188 12.09 -32.60 7.83
CA GLU A 188 10.96 -32.58 8.76
C GLU A 188 9.66 -32.28 8.01
N ARG A 189 8.82 -33.33 7.96
CA ARG A 189 7.35 -33.34 7.84
C ARG A 189 6.71 -32.13 7.13
N VAL A 190 6.74 -32.20 5.80
CA VAL A 190 5.78 -31.50 4.95
C VAL A 190 4.39 -32.11 5.21
N PHE A 191 3.46 -31.30 5.71
CA PHE A 191 2.03 -31.65 5.65
C PHE A 191 1.63 -31.66 4.18
N ASP A 192 1.30 -32.86 3.69
CA ASP A 192 0.79 -33.09 2.35
C ASP A 192 -0.61 -32.46 2.21
N MET A 193 -0.66 -31.34 1.50
CA MET A 193 -1.89 -30.60 1.15
C MET A 193 -2.32 -30.87 -0.29
N THR A 194 -1.97 -32.02 -0.86
CA THR A 194 -2.39 -32.40 -2.22
C THR A 194 -3.84 -32.91 -2.19
N PRO A 195 -4.82 -32.28 -2.88
CA PRO A 195 -6.16 -32.84 -2.98
C PRO A 195 -6.38 -33.59 -4.31
N PRO A 196 -7.30 -34.57 -4.30
CA PRO A 196 -7.54 -35.50 -5.40
C PRO A 196 -8.36 -34.89 -6.55
N THR A 197 -8.16 -35.47 -7.72
CA THR A 197 -8.78 -35.13 -9.00
C THR A 197 -10.27 -35.45 -9.00
N VAL A 198 -11.15 -34.45 -9.01
CA VAL A 198 -12.56 -34.64 -9.41
C VAL A 198 -13.08 -33.39 -10.11
N SER A 199 -13.72 -33.59 -11.26
CA SER A 199 -14.22 -32.56 -12.17
C SER A 199 -15.72 -32.36 -11.98
N VAL A 200 -16.23 -31.13 -11.74
CA VAL A 200 -17.59 -30.71 -12.17
C VAL A 200 -17.72 -29.17 -12.32
N ALA A 201 -18.39 -28.83 -13.43
CA ALA A 201 -19.06 -27.64 -13.97
C ALA A 201 -19.21 -26.28 -13.21
N ARG A 202 -19.39 -25.27 -14.06
CA ARG A 202 -19.12 -23.83 -13.95
C ARG A 202 -20.41 -23.01 -14.00
N LEU A 203 -20.53 -21.97 -13.17
CA LEU A 203 -21.56 -20.92 -13.29
C LEU A 203 -20.91 -19.54 -13.21
N GLN A 204 -21.14 -18.71 -14.24
CA GLN A 204 -20.63 -17.34 -14.38
C GLN A 204 -21.77 -16.33 -14.25
N SER A 205 -21.49 -15.13 -13.72
CA SER A 205 -22.36 -13.96 -13.86
C SER A 205 -21.59 -12.65 -14.07
N GLN A 206 -22.16 -11.83 -14.94
CA GLN A 206 -21.66 -10.58 -15.52
C GLN A 206 -22.14 -9.35 -14.73
N SER A 207 -21.48 -8.21 -14.95
CA SER A 207 -21.68 -6.92 -14.28
C SER A 207 -21.94 -5.80 -15.30
N ALA A 208 -22.85 -4.86 -15.00
CA ALA A 208 -22.94 -3.51 -15.60
C ALA A 208 -23.83 -2.55 -14.75
N PRO A 209 -23.71 -1.21 -14.91
CA PRO A 209 -23.89 -0.22 -13.82
C PRO A 209 -25.14 0.70 -13.92
N SER A 210 -25.41 1.38 -12.80
CA SER A 210 -26.57 2.25 -12.48
C SER A 210 -26.52 3.68 -13.04
N PRO A 211 -27.65 4.42 -12.95
CA PRO A 211 -27.58 5.76 -12.34
C PRO A 211 -28.70 6.11 -11.32
N GLN A 212 -28.23 6.77 -10.26
CA GLN A 212 -28.78 7.72 -9.27
C GLN A 212 -30.31 7.94 -9.09
N GLY A 213 -30.74 7.94 -7.82
CA GLY A 213 -31.71 8.95 -7.35
C GLY A 213 -32.92 8.51 -6.52
N GLN A 214 -32.85 7.48 -5.66
CA GLN A 214 -33.82 7.28 -4.57
C GLN A 214 -33.09 6.75 -3.33
N VAL A 215 -33.51 7.17 -2.14
CA VAL A 215 -33.08 6.57 -0.86
C VAL A 215 -33.70 5.17 -0.83
N LEU A 216 -33.01 4.24 -1.50
CA LEU A 216 -33.38 2.85 -1.60
C LEU A 216 -32.94 2.17 -0.30
N PRO A 217 -33.86 1.53 0.45
CA PRO A 217 -33.47 0.72 1.59
C PRO A 217 -32.61 -0.45 1.09
N ASP A 218 -31.59 -0.77 1.87
CA ASP A 218 -30.69 -1.93 1.75
C ASP A 218 -29.88 -2.08 0.46
N GLY A 219 -29.06 -1.05 0.21
CA GLY A 219 -27.85 -1.24 -0.60
C GLY A 219 -26.83 -2.17 0.10
N PRO A 220 -25.95 -2.84 -0.65
CA PRO A 220 -24.94 -3.70 -0.06
C PRO A 220 -24.01 -2.91 0.87
N GLU A 221 -23.75 -3.44 2.05
CA GLU A 221 -22.82 -2.85 3.01
C GLU A 221 -21.38 -3.08 2.52
N VAL A 222 -20.67 -2.00 2.22
CA VAL A 222 -19.28 -2.04 1.75
C VAL A 222 -18.34 -1.59 2.86
N VAL A 223 -17.42 -2.46 3.27
CA VAL A 223 -16.38 -2.19 4.26
C VAL A 223 -15.03 -2.14 3.54
N VAL A 224 -14.41 -0.97 3.47
CA VAL A 224 -13.09 -0.79 2.87
C VAL A 224 -12.02 -1.26 3.86
N LEU A 225 -11.20 -2.24 3.47
CA LEU A 225 -10.14 -2.80 4.32
C LEU A 225 -8.77 -2.20 4.00
N SER A 226 -8.52 -1.87 2.73
CA SER A 226 -7.37 -1.10 2.24
C SER A 226 -7.69 -0.52 0.86
N HIS A 227 -6.74 0.19 0.25
CA HIS A 227 -6.91 0.91 -1.01
C HIS A 227 -7.17 -0.04 -2.20
N TYR A 228 -6.74 -1.30 -2.10
CA TYR A 228 -6.93 -2.34 -3.10
C TYR A 228 -7.80 -3.50 -2.62
N CYS A 229 -8.41 -3.42 -1.42
CA CYS A 229 -9.15 -4.52 -0.84
C CYS A 229 -10.41 -4.03 -0.11
N ARG A 230 -11.56 -4.65 -0.41
CA ARG A 230 -12.84 -4.34 0.25
C ARG A 230 -13.65 -5.59 0.50
N MET A 231 -14.49 -5.52 1.52
CA MET A 231 -15.49 -6.52 1.82
C MET A 231 -16.89 -5.98 1.49
N ILE A 232 -17.75 -6.80 0.92
CA ILE A 232 -19.13 -6.44 0.59
C ILE A 232 -20.07 -7.47 1.20
N LYS A 233 -21.08 -7.01 1.94
CA LYS A 233 -22.16 -7.83 2.47
C LYS A 233 -23.45 -7.53 1.71
N PHE A 234 -24.06 -8.59 1.20
CA PHE A 234 -25.39 -8.57 0.59
C PHE A 234 -26.32 -9.35 1.51
N GLU A 235 -27.44 -8.74 1.89
CA GLU A 235 -28.51 -9.39 2.64
C GLU A 235 -29.78 -9.22 1.82
N VAL A 236 -30.46 -10.32 1.51
CA VAL A 236 -31.70 -10.28 0.74
C VAL A 236 -32.86 -10.18 1.73
N GLU A 237 -33.52 -9.02 1.78
CA GLU A 237 -34.73 -8.84 2.56
C GLU A 237 -35.91 -9.52 1.85
N GLY A 238 -36.15 -10.80 2.17
CA GLY A 238 -37.34 -11.50 1.69
C GLY A 238 -37.41 -12.94 2.17
N GLY A 239 -38.16 -13.21 3.25
CA GLY A 239 -38.56 -14.55 3.73
C GLY A 239 -37.41 -15.48 4.15
N GLN A 240 -36.57 -15.85 3.19
CA GLN A 240 -35.31 -16.56 3.37
C GLN A 240 -34.18 -15.54 3.21
N SER A 241 -33.66 -15.04 4.32
CA SER A 241 -32.67 -13.97 4.29
C SER A 241 -31.27 -14.53 4.00
N ASP A 242 -31.07 -14.90 2.74
CA ASP A 242 -29.77 -15.30 2.24
C ASP A 242 -28.77 -14.14 2.41
N THR A 243 -27.61 -14.48 2.95
CA THR A 243 -26.53 -13.53 3.18
C THR A 243 -25.30 -13.95 2.40
N VAL A 244 -24.76 -13.03 1.60
CA VAL A 244 -23.55 -13.26 0.83
C VAL A 244 -22.51 -12.23 1.22
N ILE A 245 -21.36 -12.69 1.72
CA ILE A 245 -20.25 -11.82 2.10
C ILE A 245 -19.08 -12.09 1.17
N LYS A 246 -18.58 -11.09 0.46
CA LYS A 246 -17.51 -11.21 -0.54
C LYS A 246 -16.31 -10.38 -0.14
N LEU A 247 -15.12 -10.96 -0.25
CA LEU A 247 -13.84 -10.25 -0.23
C LEU A 247 -13.39 -9.99 -1.67
N GLN A 248 -13.14 -8.72 -1.99
CA GLN A 248 -12.75 -8.27 -3.32
C GLN A 248 -11.42 -7.54 -3.29
N VAL A 249 -10.61 -7.81 -4.31
CA VAL A 249 -9.33 -7.14 -4.58
C VAL A 249 -9.44 -6.32 -5.85
N LEU A 250 -8.81 -5.16 -5.90
CA LEU A 250 -8.73 -4.32 -7.09
C LEU A 250 -7.57 -4.81 -7.97
N GLU A 251 -7.90 -5.31 -9.16
CA GLU A 251 -6.95 -5.77 -10.17
C GLU A 251 -7.09 -4.89 -11.42
N GLU A 252 -6.01 -4.20 -11.80
CA GLU A 252 -5.93 -3.19 -12.89
C GLU A 252 -6.93 -2.04 -12.71
N THR A 253 -8.21 -2.29 -12.98
CA THR A 253 -9.33 -1.36 -12.82
C THR A 253 -10.63 -2.06 -12.39
N ARG A 254 -10.59 -3.35 -12.06
CA ARG A 254 -11.76 -4.17 -11.79
C ARG A 254 -11.68 -4.81 -10.41
N TRP A 255 -12.79 -4.79 -9.68
CA TRP A 255 -12.92 -5.52 -8.42
C TRP A 255 -13.17 -7.01 -8.69
N GLN A 256 -12.23 -7.85 -8.28
CA GLN A 256 -12.27 -9.30 -8.44
C GLN A 256 -12.53 -9.95 -7.07
N THR A 257 -13.52 -10.83 -6.99
CA THR A 257 -13.81 -11.59 -5.77
C THR A 257 -12.79 -12.71 -5.62
N ILE A 258 -12.15 -12.78 -4.44
CA ILE A 258 -11.14 -13.81 -4.12
C ILE A 258 -11.67 -14.83 -3.10
N THR A 259 -12.60 -14.43 -2.23
CA THR A 259 -13.27 -15.32 -1.27
C THR A 259 -14.70 -14.85 -1.09
N ALA A 260 -15.65 -15.77 -0.96
CA ALA A 260 -17.04 -15.47 -0.66
C ALA A 260 -17.63 -16.48 0.33
N TYR A 261 -18.49 -16.01 1.23
CA TYR A 261 -19.33 -16.83 2.08
C TYR A 261 -20.76 -16.72 1.56
N ILE A 262 -21.40 -17.86 1.30
CA ILE A 262 -22.80 -17.94 0.95
C ILE A 262 -23.49 -18.63 2.13
N ILE A 263 -24.37 -17.91 2.78
CA ILE A 263 -25.09 -18.34 3.98
C ILE A 263 -26.57 -18.32 3.63
N THR A 264 -27.13 -19.50 3.44
CA THR A 264 -28.57 -19.69 3.31
C THR A 264 -29.16 -20.14 4.64
N GLU A 265 -30.48 -20.32 4.70
CA GLU A 265 -31.15 -20.86 5.88
C GLU A 265 -30.64 -22.27 6.23
N GLU A 266 -30.43 -23.11 5.22
CA GLU A 266 -30.09 -24.52 5.39
C GLU A 266 -28.58 -24.80 5.36
N THR A 267 -27.80 -23.97 4.67
CA THR A 267 -26.39 -24.27 4.39
C THR A 267 -25.52 -23.05 4.51
N SER A 268 -24.29 -23.25 5.00
CA SER A 268 -23.24 -22.24 4.97
C SER A 268 -22.02 -22.80 4.26
N ARG A 269 -21.53 -22.10 3.25
CA ARG A 269 -20.39 -22.52 2.42
C ARG A 269 -19.43 -21.37 2.17
N ARG A 270 -18.14 -21.69 2.15
CA ARG A 270 -17.05 -20.79 1.74
C ARG A 270 -16.59 -21.15 0.34
N LEU A 271 -16.54 -20.16 -0.54
CA LEU A 271 -15.97 -20.22 -1.87
C LEU A 271 -14.64 -19.48 -1.89
N ALA A 272 -13.57 -20.13 -2.31
CA ALA A 272 -12.30 -19.50 -2.64
C ALA A 272 -12.16 -19.43 -4.16
N HIS A 273 -11.86 -18.25 -4.69
CA HIS A 273 -11.64 -17.97 -6.10
C HIS A 273 -10.16 -17.70 -6.32
N TYR A 274 -9.52 -18.54 -7.14
CA TYR A 274 -8.10 -18.42 -7.46
C TYR A 274 -7.91 -17.68 -8.79
N ALA A 275 -6.69 -17.18 -9.03
CA ALA A 275 -6.36 -16.44 -10.24
C ALA A 275 -6.46 -17.30 -11.53
N ASP A 276 -6.35 -18.62 -11.40
CA ASP A 276 -6.54 -19.60 -12.48
C ASP A 276 -8.02 -19.80 -12.86
N LYS A 277 -8.94 -19.04 -12.25
CA LYS A 277 -10.40 -19.17 -12.37
C LYS A 277 -10.94 -20.47 -11.78
N ASN A 278 -10.12 -21.22 -11.05
CA ASN A 278 -10.57 -22.38 -10.32
C ASN A 278 -11.24 -21.91 -9.03
N ASN A 279 -12.31 -22.61 -8.64
CA ASN A 279 -13.08 -22.28 -7.46
C ASN A 279 -13.11 -23.49 -6.54
N ARG A 280 -12.85 -23.28 -5.26
CA ARG A 280 -12.98 -24.31 -4.24
C ARG A 280 -14.10 -23.96 -3.28
N ALA A 281 -15.06 -24.86 -3.15
CA ALA A 281 -16.12 -24.77 -2.15
C ALA A 281 -15.77 -25.61 -0.92
N VAL A 282 -16.07 -25.10 0.27
CA VAL A 282 -15.99 -25.82 1.53
C VAL A 282 -17.27 -25.55 2.30
N ASP A 283 -18.00 -26.61 2.63
CA ASP A 283 -19.20 -26.51 3.46
C ASP A 283 -18.80 -26.38 4.92
N ILE A 284 -19.35 -25.36 5.59
CA ILE A 284 -19.03 -25.00 6.98
C ILE A 284 -20.07 -25.63 7.93
N ASN A 285 -21.31 -25.82 7.46
CA ASN A 285 -22.41 -26.45 8.20
C ASN A 285 -22.67 -25.81 9.57
N LEU A 286 -22.52 -24.50 9.67
CA LEU A 286 -22.84 -23.72 10.87
C LEU A 286 -24.20 -23.03 10.76
N PRO A 287 -24.91 -22.83 11.89
CA PRO A 287 -26.10 -22.00 11.94
C PRO A 287 -25.86 -20.60 11.40
N ARG A 288 -26.88 -20.03 10.77
CA ARG A 288 -26.79 -18.78 10.02
C ARG A 288 -26.16 -17.61 10.79
N GLU A 289 -26.62 -17.34 12.01
CA GLU A 289 -26.08 -16.22 12.80
C GLU A 289 -24.61 -16.41 13.15
N VAL A 290 -24.22 -17.64 13.48
CA VAL A 290 -22.81 -17.99 13.76
C VAL A 290 -21.98 -17.88 12.48
N ALA A 291 -22.48 -18.36 11.35
CA ALA A 291 -21.80 -18.28 10.06
C ALA A 291 -21.61 -16.82 9.60
N LYS A 292 -22.60 -15.94 9.86
CA LYS A 292 -22.51 -14.51 9.58
C LYS A 292 -21.40 -13.85 10.39
N GLU A 293 -21.39 -14.03 11.71
CA GLU A 293 -20.36 -13.45 12.57
C GLU A 293 -18.97 -14.01 12.25
N LEU A 294 -18.87 -15.34 12.08
CA LEU A 294 -17.62 -16.03 11.73
C LEU A 294 -17.06 -15.50 10.40
N SER A 295 -17.89 -15.40 9.36
CA SER A 295 -17.44 -14.92 8.05
C SER A 295 -16.98 -13.46 8.08
N MET A 296 -17.68 -12.58 8.81
CA MET A 296 -17.23 -11.20 8.99
C MET A 296 -15.92 -11.10 9.78
N SER A 297 -15.79 -11.87 10.87
CA SER A 297 -14.60 -11.87 11.73
C SER A 297 -13.38 -12.46 11.00
N ASP A 298 -13.57 -13.59 10.30
CA ASP A 298 -12.53 -14.25 9.52
C ASP A 298 -12.02 -13.34 8.40
N LEU A 299 -12.93 -12.77 7.58
CA LEU A 299 -12.52 -11.87 6.51
C LEU A 299 -11.84 -10.61 7.08
N LYS A 300 -12.35 -9.99 8.15
CA LYS A 300 -11.72 -8.80 8.74
C LYS A 300 -10.34 -9.08 9.35
N ARG A 301 -10.10 -10.27 9.91
CA ARG A 301 -8.82 -10.63 10.54
C ARG A 301 -7.81 -11.21 9.56
N ASN A 302 -8.27 -12.03 8.61
CA ASN A 302 -7.42 -12.88 7.77
C ASN A 302 -7.36 -12.44 6.30
N TRP A 303 -8.02 -11.33 5.91
CA TRP A 303 -7.99 -10.85 4.51
C TRP A 303 -6.58 -10.70 3.95
N GLN A 304 -5.61 -10.31 4.78
CA GLN A 304 -4.21 -10.16 4.40
C GLN A 304 -3.64 -11.43 3.76
N GLN A 305 -3.88 -12.57 4.41
CA GLN A 305 -3.42 -13.88 3.96
C GLN A 305 -4.16 -14.30 2.69
N TYR A 306 -5.47 -14.05 2.60
CA TYR A 306 -6.25 -14.35 1.40
C TYR A 306 -5.72 -13.58 0.18
N VAL A 307 -5.43 -12.29 0.32
CA VAL A 307 -4.86 -11.48 -0.76
C VAL A 307 -3.48 -11.98 -1.15
N GLN A 308 -2.61 -12.27 -0.19
CA GLN A 308 -1.26 -12.76 -0.47
C GLN A 308 -1.29 -14.08 -1.26
N VAL A 309 -2.12 -15.04 -0.85
CA VAL A 309 -2.29 -16.31 -1.57
C VAL A 309 -2.78 -16.08 -2.99
N TYR A 310 -3.75 -15.18 -3.18
CA TYR A 310 -4.27 -14.83 -4.49
C TYR A 310 -3.20 -14.19 -5.40
N MET A 311 -2.48 -13.19 -4.91
CA MET A 311 -1.40 -12.50 -5.66
C MET A 311 -0.25 -13.45 -6.01
N ASN A 312 0.12 -14.36 -5.10
CA ASN A 312 1.14 -15.37 -5.36
C ASN A 312 0.71 -16.34 -6.47
N ALA A 313 -0.57 -16.74 -6.49
CA ALA A 313 -1.11 -17.59 -7.55
C ALA A 313 -1.12 -16.84 -8.90
N GLN A 314 -1.52 -15.57 -8.90
CA GLN A 314 -1.52 -14.72 -10.08
C GLN A 314 -0.12 -14.52 -10.66
N ALA A 315 0.87 -14.19 -9.81
CA ALA A 315 2.26 -14.01 -10.23
C ALA A 315 2.86 -15.28 -10.87
N LYS A 316 2.51 -16.46 -10.35
CA LYS A 316 2.90 -17.74 -10.96
C LYS A 316 2.35 -17.84 -12.39
N LEU A 317 1.06 -17.57 -12.60
CA LEU A 317 0.45 -17.62 -13.93
C LEU A 317 1.10 -16.65 -14.91
N THR A 318 1.40 -15.42 -14.47
CA THR A 318 2.07 -14.42 -15.31
C THR A 318 3.49 -14.86 -15.71
N ASN A 319 4.25 -15.46 -14.79
CA ASN A 319 5.60 -15.94 -15.07
C ASN A 319 5.63 -17.12 -16.06
N PHE A 320 4.61 -17.99 -16.05
CA PHE A 320 4.49 -19.08 -17.03
C PHE A 320 3.99 -18.60 -18.40
N ALA A 321 3.38 -17.42 -18.48
CA ALA A 321 2.82 -16.88 -19.72
C ALA A 321 3.83 -16.15 -20.60
N VAL A 322 5.08 -15.94 -20.17
CA VAL A 322 6.16 -15.42 -21.03
C VAL A 322 6.73 -16.59 -21.83
N PRO A 323 6.46 -16.68 -23.15
CA PRO A 323 7.12 -17.67 -23.99
C PRO A 323 8.61 -17.37 -23.94
N GLN A 324 9.43 -18.36 -23.61
CA GLN A 324 10.85 -18.31 -23.93
C GLN A 324 11.02 -18.43 -25.45
N ASP A 325 10.61 -17.40 -26.20
CA ASP A 325 11.16 -17.15 -27.53
C ASP A 325 12.59 -16.65 -27.34
N LYS A 326 13.48 -17.58 -26.96
CA LYS A 326 14.89 -17.49 -27.31
C LYS A 326 14.96 -17.62 -28.83
N ALA A 327 14.72 -16.50 -29.50
CA ALA A 327 15.07 -16.31 -30.88
C ALA A 327 16.54 -16.69 -31.05
N ALA A 328 16.77 -17.79 -31.76
CA ALA A 328 18.05 -18.10 -32.34
C ALA A 328 18.52 -16.87 -33.14
N LEU A 329 19.59 -16.23 -32.68
CA LEU A 329 20.30 -15.23 -33.47
C LEU A 329 20.84 -15.94 -34.72
N PRO A 330 20.53 -15.47 -35.94
CA PRO A 330 21.24 -15.96 -37.12
C PRO A 330 22.71 -15.55 -37.00
N ALA A 331 23.60 -16.53 -37.11
CA ALA A 331 25.02 -16.29 -37.23
C ALA A 331 25.28 -15.47 -38.51
N TYR A 332 25.84 -14.28 -38.33
CA TYR A 332 26.49 -13.48 -39.36
C TYR A 332 27.96 -13.33 -38.98
#